data_AF-A0A7C1ZYV7-F1
#
_entry.id   AF-A0A7C1ZYV7-F1
#
_cell.length_a   1.000
_cell.length_b   1.000
_cell.length_c   1.000
_cell.angle_alpha   90.00
_cell.angle_beta   90.00
_cell.angle_gamma   90.00
#
_symmetry.space_group_name_H-M   'P 1'
#
loop_
_entity.id
_entity.type
_entity.pdbx_description
1 polymer ?
#
loop_
_entity_poly.entity_id
_entity_poly.type
_entity_poly.pdbx_seq_one_letter_code
_entity_poly.pdbx_strand_id
1 'polypeptide(L)'
;MKLETSDKTSFGIKPHIKKGYYPGKLLKVEVFADANGNPKVGKYGQQLIFEFAVYKSDPETDAPVAPMKYVTDEKLDTKADVIISKFAYHKYKSSKKGEDWIEGEYQTAITPNSAITGIFKSLGWTFSTDDVDPDDFIGNWVELDIDDYTQGEGDEAYTASTIKDINPYEGPKVGDIKDVKATEKPKKIEKQVKHEAVKEKGSPSEREAKCAQITLKIEGLKDLNKEGFLTDDGLKQATEQLNTELEALQQ
;
A
#
# COMPACT_ATOMS: atom_id res chain seq x y z
N MET A 1 -6.55 -8.55 34.92
CA MET A 1 -5.70 -7.35 34.75
C MET A 1 -6.40 -6.46 33.74
N LYS A 2 -6.79 -5.23 34.13
CA LYS A 2 -7.39 -4.27 33.20
C LYS A 2 -6.28 -3.36 32.71
N LEU A 3 -6.14 -3.22 31.40
CA LEU A 3 -5.20 -2.31 30.76
C LEU A 3 -5.94 -1.01 30.45
N GLU A 4 -5.26 0.12 30.67
CA GLU A 4 -5.80 1.44 30.34
C GLU A 4 -5.81 1.64 28.83
N THR A 5 -6.79 2.37 28.34
CA THR A 5 -6.92 2.76 26.93
C THR A 5 -6.68 4.26 26.81
N SER A 6 -6.01 4.68 25.73
CA SER A 6 -5.71 6.08 25.44
C SER A 6 -6.44 6.53 24.17
N ASP A 7 -6.94 7.75 24.24
CA ASP A 7 -7.57 8.58 23.22
C ASP A 7 -6.55 9.36 22.36
N LYS A 8 -5.25 9.09 22.52
CA LYS A 8 -4.18 9.69 21.70
C LYS A 8 -4.01 8.90 20.40
N THR A 9 -4.29 9.53 19.27
CA THR A 9 -3.79 9.08 17.96
C THR A 9 -2.29 9.35 17.89
N SER A 10 -1.50 8.29 17.80
CA SER A 10 -0.07 8.40 17.48
C SER A 10 0.04 8.78 16.00
N PHE A 11 0.11 10.07 15.70
CA PHE A 11 0.71 10.52 14.45
C PHE A 11 2.22 10.34 14.59
N GLY A 12 2.69 9.12 14.32
CA GLY A 12 4.12 8.85 14.26
C GLY A 12 4.74 9.72 13.17
N ILE A 13 6.01 10.09 13.34
CA ILE A 13 6.76 10.70 12.24
C ILE A 13 6.68 9.72 11.07
N LYS A 14 6.02 10.16 10.00
CA LYS A 14 5.91 9.32 8.82
C LYS A 14 7.32 9.14 8.26
N PRO A 15 7.76 7.91 8.02
CA PRO A 15 9.12 7.65 7.62
C PRO A 15 9.38 8.21 6.24
N HIS A 16 10.37 9.08 6.16
CA HIS A 16 10.77 9.71 4.91
C HIS A 16 12.01 9.03 4.35
N ILE A 17 11.87 8.50 3.13
CA ILE A 17 13.00 8.05 2.33
C ILE A 17 13.23 9.12 1.28
N LYS A 18 14.46 9.61 1.22
CA LYS A 18 14.85 10.57 0.20
C LYS A 18 14.85 9.88 -1.16
N LYS A 19 14.53 10.62 -2.19
CA LYS A 19 14.73 10.16 -3.56
C LYS A 19 16.17 9.68 -3.78
N GLY A 20 16.33 8.52 -4.39
CA GLY A 20 17.65 7.97 -4.71
C GLY A 20 17.64 6.50 -5.11
N TYR A 21 18.84 5.99 -5.38
CA TYR A 21 19.08 4.59 -5.67
C TYR A 21 19.45 3.86 -4.38
N TYR A 22 18.80 2.74 -4.13
CA TYR A 22 19.01 1.96 -2.91
C TYR A 22 19.16 0.46 -3.23
N PRO A 23 20.06 -0.25 -2.52
CA PRO A 23 20.08 -1.70 -2.58
C PRO A 23 18.79 -2.25 -1.98
N GLY A 24 18.10 -3.07 -2.76
CA GLY A 24 16.86 -3.74 -2.39
C GLY A 24 17.02 -5.26 -2.44
N LYS A 25 16.36 -5.97 -1.53
CA LYS A 25 16.24 -7.43 -1.57
C LYS A 25 14.78 -7.82 -1.71
N LEU A 26 14.45 -8.62 -2.71
CA LEU A 26 13.07 -9.12 -2.89
C LEU A 26 12.70 -10.04 -1.73
N LEU A 27 11.62 -9.71 -1.02
CA LEU A 27 11.14 -10.48 0.12
C LEU A 27 10.00 -11.43 -0.26
N LYS A 28 9.15 -10.98 -1.18
CA LYS A 28 7.87 -11.63 -1.47
C LYS A 28 7.32 -11.16 -2.80
N VAL A 29 6.71 -12.09 -3.53
CA VAL A 29 5.83 -11.79 -4.65
C VAL A 29 4.47 -12.39 -4.36
N GLU A 30 3.39 -11.62 -4.56
CA GLU A 30 2.05 -12.18 -4.44
C GLU A 30 1.06 -11.54 -5.39
N VAL A 31 -0.03 -12.26 -5.68
CA VAL A 31 -1.15 -11.71 -6.43
C VAL A 31 -1.84 -10.64 -5.59
N PHE A 32 -2.07 -9.47 -6.19
CA PHE A 32 -2.90 -8.44 -5.58
C PHE A 32 -4.33 -8.96 -5.49
N ALA A 33 -4.76 -9.28 -4.29
CA ALA A 33 -6.01 -9.96 -4.00
C ALA A 33 -6.89 -9.17 -3.04
N ASP A 34 -8.18 -9.49 -3.03
CA ASP A 34 -9.13 -8.99 -2.03
C ASP A 34 -8.92 -9.69 -0.68
N ALA A 35 -9.72 -9.30 0.32
CA ALA A 35 -9.65 -9.87 1.66
C ALA A 35 -9.96 -11.39 1.73
N ASN A 36 -10.58 -11.94 0.68
CA ASN A 36 -10.92 -13.37 0.57
C ASN A 36 -9.86 -14.15 -0.22
N GLY A 37 -8.81 -13.49 -0.72
CA GLY A 37 -7.77 -14.09 -1.53
C GLY A 37 -8.10 -14.17 -3.02
N ASN A 38 -9.19 -13.56 -3.48
CA ASN A 38 -9.51 -13.53 -4.91
C ASN A 38 -8.67 -12.44 -5.62
N PRO A 39 -8.07 -12.73 -6.79
CA PRO A 39 -7.32 -11.73 -7.54
C PRO A 39 -8.16 -10.48 -7.86
N LYS A 40 -7.67 -9.30 -7.47
CA LYS A 40 -8.31 -8.03 -7.84
C LYS A 40 -7.97 -7.72 -9.29
N VAL A 41 -9.00 -7.36 -10.05
CA VAL A 41 -8.85 -6.90 -11.43
C VAL A 41 -8.75 -5.38 -11.42
N GLY A 42 -7.55 -4.87 -11.66
CA GLY A 42 -7.30 -3.45 -11.84
C GLY A 42 -7.86 -2.93 -13.17
N LYS A 43 -7.55 -1.66 -13.48
CA LYS A 43 -8.00 -1.00 -14.71
C LYS A 43 -7.74 -1.85 -15.96
N TYR A 44 -6.52 -2.37 -16.06
CA TYR A 44 -6.03 -3.09 -17.25
C TYR A 44 -5.92 -4.61 -17.08
N GLY A 45 -6.07 -5.17 -15.87
CA GLY A 45 -5.90 -6.61 -15.64
C GLY A 45 -5.48 -6.95 -14.20
N GLN A 46 -4.89 -8.12 -14.00
CA GLN A 46 -4.43 -8.61 -12.69
C GLN A 46 -2.97 -8.25 -12.43
N GLN A 47 -2.64 -7.93 -11.18
CA GLN A 47 -1.34 -7.41 -10.77
C GLN A 47 -0.66 -8.33 -9.76
N LEU A 48 0.66 -8.42 -9.84
CA LEU A 48 1.52 -8.89 -8.76
C LEU A 48 2.03 -7.71 -7.95
N ILE A 49 2.24 -7.95 -6.67
CA ILE A 49 2.93 -7.08 -5.72
C ILE A 49 4.30 -7.69 -5.47
N PHE A 50 5.34 -6.91 -5.70
CA PHE A 50 6.72 -7.23 -5.35
C PHE A 50 7.09 -6.41 -4.11
N GLU A 51 7.36 -7.06 -2.99
CA GLU A 51 7.80 -6.40 -1.75
C GLU A 51 9.33 -6.47 -1.63
N PHE A 52 9.96 -5.31 -1.45
CA PHE A 52 11.40 -5.20 -1.29
C PHE A 52 11.75 -4.64 0.09
N ALA A 53 12.69 -5.27 0.77
CA ALA A 53 13.40 -4.64 1.88
C ALA A 53 14.44 -3.68 1.33
N VAL A 54 14.47 -2.45 1.87
CA VAL A 54 15.45 -1.43 1.51
C VAL A 54 16.63 -1.50 2.48
N TYR A 55 17.85 -1.46 1.96
CA TYR A 55 19.08 -1.50 2.75
C TYR A 55 19.83 -0.17 2.69
N LYS A 56 20.58 0.13 3.74
CA LYS A 56 21.57 1.21 3.77
C LYS A 56 22.83 0.73 3.06
N SER A 57 23.40 1.60 2.24
CA SER A 57 24.74 1.43 1.68
C SER A 57 25.80 1.99 2.62
N ASP A 58 26.95 1.32 2.65
CA ASP A 58 28.17 1.83 3.23
C ASP A 58 28.68 3.04 2.40
N PRO A 59 29.02 4.18 3.03
CA PRO A 59 29.40 5.38 2.28
C PRO A 59 30.78 5.29 1.62
N GLU A 60 31.63 4.33 2.00
CA GLU A 60 32.97 4.16 1.43
C GLU A 60 32.99 3.10 0.33
N THR A 61 32.17 2.07 0.47
CA THR A 61 32.18 0.89 -0.41
C THR A 61 30.92 0.72 -1.24
N ASP A 62 29.85 1.46 -0.96
CA ASP A 62 28.49 1.28 -1.51
C ASP A 62 27.86 -0.10 -1.24
N ALA A 63 28.52 -0.92 -0.42
CA ALA A 63 28.03 -2.26 -0.08
C ALA A 63 26.81 -2.14 0.83
N PRO A 64 25.78 -2.99 0.69
CA PRO A 64 24.67 -3.00 1.62
C PRO A 64 25.22 -3.43 3.00
N VAL A 65 24.81 -2.75 4.07
CA VAL A 65 25.34 -3.03 5.43
C VAL A 65 24.27 -3.36 6.46
N ALA A 66 23.07 -2.82 6.32
CA ALA A 66 21.97 -3.08 7.24
C ALA A 66 20.63 -2.72 6.61
N PRO A 67 19.53 -3.37 7.02
CA PRO A 67 18.19 -2.92 6.68
C PRO A 67 18.01 -1.45 7.05
N MET A 68 17.43 -0.68 6.14
CA MET A 68 16.96 0.66 6.45
C MET A 68 15.81 0.54 7.46
N LYS A 69 15.85 1.38 8.49
CA LYS A 69 14.85 1.39 9.54
C LYS A 69 14.23 2.76 9.66
N TYR A 70 12.98 2.80 10.07
CA TYR A 70 12.32 4.02 10.45
C TYR A 70 11.72 3.95 11.84
N VAL A 71 11.56 5.13 12.45
CA VAL A 71 10.98 5.26 13.77
C VAL A 71 9.46 5.18 13.65
N THR A 72 8.85 4.19 14.28
CA THR A 72 7.40 4.04 14.31
C THR A 72 6.75 4.80 15.46
N ASP A 73 7.49 5.01 16.56
CA ASP A 73 7.08 5.83 17.71
C ASP A 73 8.34 6.42 18.37
N GLU A 74 8.48 7.76 18.32
CA GLU A 74 9.61 8.46 18.92
C GLU A 74 9.67 8.34 20.45
N LYS A 75 8.53 8.11 21.11
CA LYS A 75 8.46 7.98 22.57
C LYS A 75 8.87 6.59 23.04
N LEU A 76 8.71 5.58 22.18
CA LEU A 76 9.05 4.19 22.47
C LEU A 76 10.35 3.73 21.81
N ASP A 77 10.99 4.58 21.01
CA ASP A 77 12.16 4.25 20.15
C ASP A 77 11.97 2.95 19.36
N THR A 78 10.74 2.64 18.96
CA THR A 78 10.45 1.45 18.16
C THR A 78 10.85 1.70 16.72
N LYS A 79 11.64 0.76 16.16
CA LYS A 79 12.17 0.84 14.80
C LYS A 79 11.65 -0.32 13.95
N ALA A 80 11.02 -0.01 12.82
CA ALA A 80 10.59 -1.00 11.83
C ALA A 80 11.52 -0.98 10.61
N ASP A 81 11.66 -2.14 9.95
CA ASP A 81 12.39 -2.23 8.68
C ASP A 81 11.57 -1.59 7.56
N VAL A 82 12.24 -0.90 6.65
CA VAL A 82 11.62 -0.25 5.51
C VAL A 82 11.34 -1.30 4.43
N ILE A 83 10.06 -1.49 4.13
CA ILE A 83 9.58 -2.38 3.07
C ILE A 83 8.74 -1.54 2.10
N ILE A 84 9.05 -1.62 0.80
CA ILE A 84 8.34 -0.88 -0.26
C ILE A 84 7.82 -1.87 -1.30
N SER A 85 6.63 -1.61 -1.82
CA SER A 85 5.98 -2.43 -2.84
C SER A 85 6.08 -1.82 -4.24
N LYS A 86 6.30 -2.66 -5.26
CA LYS A 86 6.08 -2.34 -6.68
C LYS A 86 4.94 -3.20 -7.21
N PHE A 87 4.02 -2.59 -7.96
CA PHE A 87 2.94 -3.31 -8.64
C PHE A 87 3.26 -3.47 -10.12
N ALA A 88 3.05 -4.66 -10.66
CA ALA A 88 3.13 -4.90 -12.10
C ALA A 88 2.01 -5.83 -12.58
N TYR A 89 1.46 -5.54 -13.76
CA TYR A 89 0.49 -6.43 -14.38
C TYR A 89 1.19 -7.72 -14.81
N HIS A 90 0.63 -8.87 -14.44
CA HIS A 90 1.06 -10.18 -14.95
C HIS A 90 0.06 -10.76 -15.96
N LYS A 91 -1.18 -10.25 -15.95
CA LYS A 91 -2.23 -10.56 -16.92
C LYS A 91 -2.97 -9.30 -17.30
N TYR A 92 -3.19 -9.09 -18.60
CA TYR A 92 -4.06 -8.04 -19.13
C TYR A 92 -5.43 -8.60 -19.47
N LYS A 93 -6.46 -7.76 -19.33
CA LYS A 93 -7.79 -8.01 -19.88
C LYS A 93 -7.68 -8.30 -21.38
N SER A 94 -8.25 -9.41 -21.82
CA SER A 94 -8.33 -9.72 -23.25
C SER A 94 -9.47 -8.92 -23.89
N SER A 95 -9.17 -8.08 -24.87
CA SER A 95 -10.20 -7.49 -25.74
C SER A 95 -9.69 -7.32 -27.16
N LYS A 96 -10.59 -7.41 -28.13
CA LYS A 96 -10.29 -7.03 -29.52
C LYS A 96 -10.45 -5.52 -29.65
N LYS A 97 -9.74 -4.94 -30.62
CA LYS A 97 -9.78 -3.50 -30.88
C LYS A 97 -11.22 -3.05 -31.19
N GLY A 98 -11.82 -2.27 -30.30
CA GLY A 98 -13.18 -1.76 -30.44
C GLY A 98 -14.27 -2.61 -29.75
N GLU A 99 -13.89 -3.67 -29.03
CA GLU A 99 -14.81 -4.49 -28.25
C GLU A 99 -14.59 -4.29 -26.74
N ASP A 100 -15.66 -4.44 -25.96
CA ASP A 100 -15.57 -4.51 -24.50
C ASP A 100 -14.81 -5.78 -24.08
N TRP A 101 -14.20 -5.72 -22.90
CA TRP A 101 -13.52 -6.88 -22.32
C TRP A 101 -14.50 -7.99 -21.97
N ILE A 102 -14.11 -9.24 -22.23
CA ILE A 102 -14.86 -10.44 -21.85
C ILE A 102 -14.42 -10.87 -20.45
N GLU A 103 -15.37 -10.90 -19.50
CA GLU A 103 -15.10 -11.29 -18.13
C GLU A 103 -14.48 -12.69 -18.02
N GLY A 104 -13.36 -12.80 -17.31
CA GLY A 104 -12.63 -14.05 -17.13
C GLY A 104 -11.56 -14.33 -18.20
N GLU A 105 -11.53 -13.59 -19.31
CA GLU A 105 -10.48 -13.75 -20.33
C GLU A 105 -9.29 -12.83 -20.10
N TYR A 106 -8.09 -13.43 -20.12
CA TYR A 106 -6.83 -12.76 -19.88
C TYR A 106 -5.75 -13.21 -20.86
N GLN A 107 -4.85 -12.28 -21.17
CA GLN A 107 -3.59 -12.56 -21.86
C GLN A 107 -2.42 -12.28 -20.91
N THR A 108 -1.32 -13.03 -21.05
CA THR A 108 -0.12 -12.77 -20.23
C THR A 108 0.45 -11.39 -20.52
N ALA A 109 0.90 -10.71 -19.47
CA ALA A 109 1.63 -9.46 -19.59
C ALA A 109 3.14 -9.67 -19.79
N ILE A 110 3.64 -10.90 -19.63
CA ILE A 110 5.08 -11.22 -19.75
C ILE A 110 5.44 -11.30 -21.24
N THR A 111 6.06 -10.23 -21.73
CA THR A 111 6.50 -10.09 -23.13
C THR A 111 7.86 -9.38 -23.16
N PRO A 112 8.66 -9.43 -24.25
CA PRO A 112 10.07 -9.01 -24.23
C PRO A 112 10.38 -7.62 -23.66
N ASN A 113 9.41 -6.70 -23.71
CA ASN A 113 9.55 -5.29 -23.32
C ASN A 113 8.48 -4.83 -22.30
N SER A 114 7.76 -5.73 -21.65
CA SER A 114 6.79 -5.33 -20.63
C SER A 114 7.46 -4.98 -19.30
N ALA A 115 6.79 -4.16 -18.49
CA ALA A 115 7.29 -3.74 -17.19
C ALA A 115 7.61 -4.95 -16.28
N ILE A 116 6.74 -5.97 -16.25
CA ILE A 116 6.96 -7.17 -15.45
C ILE A 116 8.19 -7.97 -15.90
N THR A 117 8.43 -8.05 -17.21
CA THR A 117 9.65 -8.66 -17.76
C THR A 117 10.89 -7.89 -17.37
N GLY A 118 10.82 -6.55 -17.35
CA GLY A 118 11.90 -5.70 -16.83
C GLY A 118 12.25 -6.03 -15.39
N ILE A 119 11.24 -6.14 -14.52
CA ILE A 119 11.44 -6.52 -13.10
C ILE A 119 12.09 -7.90 -12.98
N PHE A 120 11.59 -8.90 -13.70
CA PHE A 120 12.19 -10.25 -13.66
C PHE A 120 13.63 -10.26 -14.17
N LYS A 121 13.93 -9.52 -15.25
CA LYS A 121 15.31 -9.39 -15.74
C LYS A 121 16.24 -8.77 -14.71
N SER A 122 15.78 -7.72 -14.02
CA SER A 122 16.52 -7.10 -12.92
C SER A 122 16.75 -8.05 -11.75
N LEU A 123 15.83 -8.98 -11.53
CA LEU A 123 15.95 -10.07 -10.56
C LEU A 123 16.82 -11.25 -11.04
N GLY A 124 17.42 -11.18 -12.22
CA GLY A 124 18.32 -12.21 -12.76
C GLY A 124 17.68 -13.19 -13.74
N TRP A 125 16.41 -12.98 -14.11
CA TRP A 125 15.77 -13.81 -15.14
C TRP A 125 16.31 -13.50 -16.54
N THR A 126 16.55 -14.54 -17.32
CA THR A 126 16.77 -14.39 -18.77
C THR A 126 15.45 -14.68 -19.47
N PHE A 127 14.94 -13.73 -20.26
CA PHE A 127 13.66 -13.88 -20.94
C PHE A 127 13.62 -15.16 -21.78
N SER A 128 12.62 -15.99 -21.53
CA SER A 128 12.32 -17.20 -22.29
C SER A 128 10.81 -17.27 -22.57
N THR A 129 10.42 -18.22 -23.42
CA THR A 129 9.01 -18.58 -23.64
C THR A 129 8.50 -19.62 -22.64
N ASP A 130 9.35 -20.08 -21.73
CA ASP A 130 8.99 -21.03 -20.68
C ASP A 130 8.32 -20.30 -19.52
N ASP A 131 7.64 -21.05 -18.67
CA ASP A 131 7.01 -20.50 -17.47
C ASP A 131 8.09 -19.95 -16.51
N VAL A 132 7.73 -18.86 -15.82
CA VAL A 132 8.57 -18.20 -14.82
C VAL A 132 7.87 -18.26 -13.48
N ASP A 133 8.56 -18.77 -12.45
CA ASP A 133 8.08 -18.78 -11.08
C ASP A 133 8.65 -17.57 -10.32
N PRO A 134 7.83 -16.59 -9.90
CA PRO A 134 8.31 -15.45 -9.14
C PRO A 134 8.99 -15.80 -7.81
N ASP A 135 8.66 -16.96 -7.22
CA ASP A 135 9.20 -17.40 -5.93
C ASP A 135 10.70 -17.76 -6.04
N ASP A 136 11.17 -18.15 -7.23
CA ASP A 136 12.58 -18.47 -7.50
C ASP A 136 13.51 -17.24 -7.34
N PHE A 137 12.94 -16.03 -7.38
CA PHE A 137 13.70 -14.79 -7.24
C PHE A 137 13.70 -14.21 -5.83
N ILE A 138 12.96 -14.82 -4.89
CA ILE A 138 12.93 -14.35 -3.50
C ILE A 138 14.35 -14.39 -2.92
N GLY A 139 14.79 -13.26 -2.38
CA GLY A 139 16.13 -13.08 -1.87
C GLY A 139 17.14 -12.51 -2.87
N ASN A 140 16.78 -12.35 -4.14
CA ASN A 140 17.65 -11.70 -5.11
C ASN A 140 17.74 -10.19 -4.83
N TRP A 141 18.93 -9.65 -5.10
CA TRP A 141 19.25 -8.25 -4.93
C TRP A 141 18.98 -7.46 -6.20
N VAL A 142 18.47 -6.25 -6.02
CA VAL A 142 18.20 -5.27 -7.08
C VAL A 142 18.66 -3.90 -6.61
N GLU A 143 18.78 -2.97 -7.55
CA GLU A 143 18.85 -1.55 -7.23
C GLU A 143 17.46 -0.92 -7.46
N LEU A 144 16.95 -0.22 -6.45
CA LEU A 144 15.65 0.42 -6.47
C LEU A 144 15.82 1.93 -6.70
N ASP A 145 15.23 2.45 -7.78
CA ASP A 145 15.05 3.90 -7.97
C ASP A 145 13.79 4.33 -7.22
N ILE A 146 13.96 4.93 -6.05
CA ILE A 146 12.87 5.33 -5.15
C ILE A 146 12.66 6.84 -5.26
N ASP A 147 11.41 7.28 -5.43
CA ASP A 147 11.03 8.69 -5.32
C ASP A 147 10.88 9.14 -3.87
N ASP A 148 10.79 10.46 -3.62
CA ASP A 148 10.53 10.98 -2.27
C ASP A 148 9.26 10.33 -1.70
N TYR A 149 9.43 9.58 -0.62
CA TYR A 149 8.37 8.75 -0.07
C TYR A 149 8.10 9.09 1.40
N THR A 150 6.84 8.94 1.79
CA THR A 150 6.35 9.08 3.15
C THR A 150 5.34 7.96 3.36
N GLN A 151 5.63 6.98 4.25
CA GLN A 151 4.75 5.82 4.45
C GLN A 151 3.39 6.22 5.04
N GLY A 152 2.32 5.63 4.50
CA GLY A 152 0.94 5.78 4.98
C GLY A 152 0.64 4.91 6.21
N GLU A 153 -0.50 5.13 6.86
CA GLU A 153 -0.99 4.32 7.99
C GLU A 153 -2.22 3.49 7.57
N GLY A 154 -2.39 2.27 8.12
CA GLY A 154 -3.61 1.47 7.96
C GLY A 154 -3.67 0.55 6.72
N ASP A 155 -4.88 0.29 6.19
CA ASP A 155 -5.14 -0.53 4.97
C ASP A 155 -4.49 0.04 3.69
N GLU A 156 -3.87 1.22 3.79
CA GLU A 156 -2.96 1.82 2.82
C GLU A 156 -1.54 1.21 2.85
N ALA A 157 -1.32 0.13 3.60
CA ALA A 157 -0.02 -0.54 3.78
C ALA A 157 0.69 -0.89 2.46
N TYR A 158 -0.08 -1.13 1.39
CA TYR A 158 0.46 -1.18 0.04
C TYR A 158 0.43 0.22 -0.58
N THR A 159 1.21 1.13 -0.01
CA THR A 159 1.31 2.50 -0.52
C THR A 159 1.69 2.47 -1.99
N ALA A 160 1.06 3.36 -2.76
CA ALA A 160 1.31 3.56 -4.18
C ALA A 160 2.80 3.41 -4.54
N SER A 161 3.10 2.52 -5.49
CA SER A 161 4.43 2.17 -5.98
C SER A 161 5.37 3.39 -6.10
N THR A 162 6.18 3.66 -5.07
CA THR A 162 7.15 4.77 -5.05
C THR A 162 8.49 4.41 -5.64
N ILE A 163 8.69 3.12 -5.91
CA ILE A 163 9.74 2.64 -6.79
C ILE A 163 9.38 3.08 -8.21
N LYS A 164 10.19 3.96 -8.80
CA LYS A 164 10.12 4.36 -10.21
C LYS A 164 10.53 3.21 -11.09
N ASP A 165 11.72 2.68 -10.84
CA ASP A 165 12.31 1.60 -11.61
C ASP A 165 13.05 0.60 -10.72
N ILE A 166 13.26 -0.61 -11.26
CA ILE A 166 13.99 -1.70 -10.61
C ILE A 166 15.09 -2.13 -11.58
N ASN A 167 16.34 -1.94 -11.19
CA ASN A 167 17.51 -2.26 -11.98
C ASN A 167 18.21 -3.52 -11.45
N PRO A 168 18.97 -4.24 -12.31
CA PRO A 168 19.91 -5.25 -11.84
C PRO A 168 20.84 -4.65 -10.78
N TYR A 169 21.13 -5.42 -9.74
CA TYR A 169 22.10 -4.98 -8.75
C TYR A 169 23.53 -5.12 -9.31
N GLU A 170 24.19 -3.98 -9.54
CA GLU A 170 25.58 -3.91 -10.02
C GLU A 170 26.58 -3.51 -8.93
N GLY A 171 26.12 -3.37 -7.68
CA GLY A 171 26.94 -2.98 -6.55
C GLY A 171 27.91 -4.06 -6.05
N PRO A 172 28.66 -3.77 -4.97
CA PRO A 172 29.65 -4.70 -4.42
C PRO A 172 29.03 -6.02 -3.98
N LYS A 173 29.87 -7.05 -3.86
CA LYS A 173 29.41 -8.33 -3.32
C LYS A 173 28.82 -8.14 -1.92
N VAL A 174 27.57 -8.56 -1.77
CA VAL A 174 26.85 -8.49 -0.50
C VAL A 174 27.41 -9.51 0.48
N GLY A 175 27.75 -9.06 1.69
CA GLY A 175 28.18 -9.93 2.80
C GLY A 175 26.99 -10.56 3.55
N ASP A 176 27.27 -11.23 4.67
CA ASP A 176 26.23 -11.77 5.54
C ASP A 176 25.55 -10.65 6.33
N ILE A 177 24.41 -10.17 5.82
CA ILE A 177 23.61 -9.12 6.44
C ILE A 177 22.34 -9.74 7.02
N LYS A 178 21.85 -9.19 8.13
CA LYS A 178 20.57 -9.60 8.72
C LYS A 178 19.44 -9.48 7.71
N ASP A 179 18.71 -10.58 7.52
CA ASP A 179 17.52 -10.62 6.67
C ASP A 179 16.30 -9.98 7.34
N VAL A 180 15.51 -9.29 6.52
CA VAL A 180 14.21 -8.74 6.87
C VAL A 180 13.15 -9.80 6.59
N LYS A 181 12.20 -9.97 7.50
CA LYS A 181 11.06 -10.85 7.27
C LYS A 181 10.05 -10.14 6.37
N ALA A 182 9.53 -10.87 5.37
CA ALA A 182 8.42 -10.40 4.56
C ALA A 182 7.23 -9.99 5.43
N THR A 183 6.45 -9.02 4.94
CA THR A 183 5.24 -8.60 5.62
C THR A 183 4.25 -9.76 5.61
N GLU A 184 3.98 -10.34 6.78
CA GLU A 184 2.82 -11.23 6.90
C GLU A 184 1.59 -10.38 6.59
N LYS A 185 0.76 -10.80 5.63
CA LYS A 185 -0.61 -10.26 5.51
C LYS A 185 -1.17 -10.23 6.92
N PRO A 186 -1.70 -9.10 7.42
CA PRO A 186 -2.20 -9.04 8.78
C PRO A 186 -3.11 -10.25 8.97
N LYS A 187 -2.68 -11.20 9.83
CA LYS A 187 -3.53 -12.32 10.22
C LYS A 187 -4.81 -11.66 10.65
N LYS A 188 -5.92 -12.10 10.05
CA LYS A 188 -7.29 -11.74 10.37
C LYS A 188 -7.30 -11.31 11.84
N ILE A 189 -7.20 -10.00 12.09
CA ILE A 189 -7.69 -9.49 13.35
C ILE A 189 -9.15 -9.85 13.15
N GLU A 190 -9.61 -10.92 13.82
CA GLU A 190 -11.03 -11.13 13.99
C GLU A 190 -11.54 -9.74 14.24
N LYS A 191 -12.36 -9.20 13.31
CA LYS A 191 -13.05 -7.94 13.52
C LYS A 191 -13.37 -7.97 14.99
N GLN A 192 -12.72 -7.09 15.78
CA GLN A 192 -13.17 -6.86 17.14
C GLN A 192 -14.65 -6.73 16.96
N VAL A 193 -15.37 -7.71 17.50
CA VAL A 193 -16.72 -8.06 17.11
C VAL A 193 -17.38 -6.75 16.78
N LYS A 194 -17.73 -6.51 15.49
CA LYS A 194 -18.79 -5.56 15.22
C LYS A 194 -19.87 -6.16 16.08
N HIS A 195 -20.09 -5.59 17.27
CA HIS A 195 -21.23 -5.92 18.08
C HIS A 195 -22.33 -5.96 17.06
N GLU A 196 -22.96 -7.14 16.97
CA GLU A 196 -24.17 -7.34 16.19
C GLU A 196 -24.92 -6.04 16.18
N ALA A 197 -25.46 -5.65 15.04
CA ALA A 197 -26.38 -4.56 14.95
C ALA A 197 -27.40 -4.66 16.10
N VAL A 198 -27.06 -4.04 17.23
CA VAL A 198 -28.00 -3.63 18.24
C VAL A 198 -28.68 -2.56 17.45
N LYS A 199 -29.91 -2.87 17.04
CA LYS A 199 -30.90 -1.85 16.76
C LYS A 199 -30.93 -0.96 17.99
N GLU A 200 -30.01 -0.01 18.08
CA GLU A 200 -30.13 1.10 19.00
C GLU A 200 -31.25 1.95 18.44
N LYS A 201 -32.45 1.63 18.92
CA LYS A 201 -33.51 2.60 19.07
C LYS A 201 -33.01 3.66 20.06
N GLY A 202 -32.06 4.48 19.62
CA GLY A 202 -31.78 5.76 20.25
C GLY A 202 -33.07 6.57 20.25
N SER A 203 -33.32 7.26 21.36
CA SER A 203 -34.50 8.10 21.49
C SER A 203 -34.54 9.13 20.34
N PRO A 204 -35.72 9.56 19.85
CA PRO A 204 -35.82 10.55 18.77
C PRO A 204 -34.95 11.80 19.01
N SER A 205 -34.80 12.24 20.26
CA SER A 205 -33.97 13.38 20.64
C SER A 205 -32.47 13.19 20.42
N GLU A 206 -31.95 11.95 20.51
CA GLU A 206 -30.52 11.67 20.28
C GLU A 206 -30.18 11.56 18.79
N ARG A 207 -31.13 11.11 17.98
CA ARG A 207 -31.00 11.09 16.51
C ARG A 207 -31.03 12.51 15.95
N GLU A 208 -31.96 13.33 16.42
CA GLU A 208 -32.05 14.74 16.05
C GLU A 208 -30.79 15.53 16.43
N ALA A 209 -30.23 15.29 17.62
CA ALA A 209 -28.97 15.91 18.05
C ALA A 209 -27.78 15.50 17.16
N LYS A 210 -27.70 14.23 16.75
CA LYS A 210 -26.65 13.75 15.83
C LYS A 210 -26.82 14.33 14.42
N CYS A 211 -28.05 14.38 13.90
CA CYS A 211 -28.32 15.03 12.62
C CYS A 211 -27.93 16.51 12.64
N ALA A 212 -28.26 17.25 13.71
CA ALA A 212 -27.87 18.65 13.87
C ALA A 212 -26.35 18.85 13.91
N GLN A 213 -25.61 17.97 14.59
CA GLN A 213 -24.14 18.03 14.61
C GLN A 213 -23.52 17.75 13.23
N ILE A 214 -24.07 16.82 12.46
CA ILE A 214 -23.59 16.52 11.11
C ILE A 214 -23.82 17.72 10.18
N THR A 215 -25.00 18.36 10.26
CA THR A 215 -25.30 19.57 9.48
C THR A 215 -24.33 20.70 9.80
N LEU A 216 -24.02 20.95 11.07
CA LEU A 216 -23.04 21.97 11.48
C LEU A 216 -21.62 21.66 10.96
N LYS A 217 -21.23 20.39 10.91
CA LYS A 217 -19.94 19.98 10.33
C LYS A 217 -19.89 20.25 8.83
N ILE A 218 -20.97 20.01 8.09
CA ILE A 218 -21.06 20.31 6.66
C ILE A 218 -20.94 21.83 6.41
N GLU A 219 -21.57 22.66 7.25
CA GLU A 219 -21.40 24.12 7.16
C GLU A 219 -19.97 24.57 7.45
N GLY A 220 -19.33 24.02 8.48
CA GLY A 220 -17.92 24.30 8.78
C GLY A 220 -16.96 23.92 7.64
N LEU A 221 -17.23 22.80 6.94
CA LEU A 221 -16.44 22.40 5.77
C LEU A 221 -16.61 23.38 4.59
N LYS A 222 -17.82 23.92 4.39
CA LYS A 222 -18.06 24.94 3.36
C LYS A 222 -17.32 26.23 3.66
N ASP A 223 -17.25 26.63 4.93
CA ASP A 223 -16.51 27.83 5.32
C ASP A 223 -14.99 27.64 5.20
N LEU A 224 -14.46 26.46 5.56
CA LEU A 224 -13.05 26.11 5.31
C LEU A 224 -12.69 26.09 3.82
N ASN A 225 -13.61 25.70 2.94
CA ASN A 225 -13.43 25.78 1.48
C ASN A 225 -13.43 27.23 0.98
N LYS A 226 -14.32 28.10 1.49
CA LYS A 226 -14.30 29.55 1.18
C LYS A 226 -13.04 30.24 1.66
N GLU A 227 -12.49 29.80 2.78
CA GLU A 227 -11.21 30.29 3.34
C GLU A 227 -9.98 29.72 2.62
N GLY A 228 -10.17 28.81 1.65
CA GLY A 228 -9.09 28.22 0.85
C GLY A 228 -8.31 27.09 1.54
N PHE A 229 -8.76 26.64 2.72
CA PHE A 229 -8.16 25.52 3.46
C PHE A 229 -8.61 24.15 2.96
N LEU A 230 -9.66 24.10 2.14
CA LEU A 230 -10.20 22.87 1.57
C LEU A 230 -10.45 23.03 0.08
N THR A 231 -9.98 22.08 -0.74
CA THR A 231 -10.23 22.09 -2.20
C THR A 231 -11.68 21.72 -2.50
N ASP A 232 -12.20 22.12 -3.67
CA ASP A 232 -13.58 21.82 -4.07
C ASP A 232 -13.87 20.32 -4.10
N ASP A 233 -12.90 19.51 -4.56
CA ASP A 233 -13.01 18.05 -4.54
C ASP A 233 -12.96 17.47 -3.12
N GLY A 234 -12.15 18.07 -2.22
CA GLY A 234 -12.09 17.68 -0.81
C GLY A 234 -13.40 18.00 -0.07
N LEU A 235 -14.00 19.16 -0.35
CA LEU A 235 -15.32 19.53 0.17
C LEU A 235 -16.38 18.55 -0.30
N LYS A 236 -16.35 18.17 -1.59
CA LYS A 236 -17.31 17.25 -2.17
C LYS A 236 -17.27 15.86 -1.50
N GLN A 237 -16.08 15.26 -1.36
CA GLN A 237 -15.92 13.95 -0.74
C GLN A 237 -16.33 13.93 0.73
N ALA A 238 -15.92 14.93 1.50
CA ALA A 238 -16.27 15.02 2.92
C ALA A 238 -17.77 15.24 3.13
N THR A 239 -18.41 16.04 2.27
CA THR A 239 -19.85 16.28 2.32
C THR A 239 -20.66 15.04 1.91
N GLU A 240 -20.22 14.28 0.90
CA GLU A 240 -20.86 13.03 0.47
C GLU A 240 -20.84 11.96 1.59
N GLN A 241 -19.73 11.83 2.31
CA GLN A 241 -19.63 10.91 3.45
C GLN A 241 -20.57 11.30 4.59
N LEU A 242 -20.61 12.59 4.96
CA LEU A 242 -21.48 13.09 6.02
C LEU A 242 -22.97 13.03 5.65
N ASN A 243 -23.31 13.26 4.38
CA ASN A 243 -24.68 13.09 3.89
C ASN A 243 -25.12 11.62 3.94
N THR A 244 -24.24 10.68 3.62
CA THR A 244 -24.53 9.24 3.74
C THR A 244 -24.80 8.84 5.19
N GLU A 245 -24.05 9.41 6.14
CA GLU A 245 -24.28 9.20 7.57
C GLU A 245 -25.61 9.83 8.04
N LEU A 246 -25.96 10.99 7.51
CA LEU A 246 -27.22 11.68 7.81
C LEU A 246 -28.44 10.91 7.26
N GLU A 247 -28.36 10.38 6.04
CA GLU A 247 -29.38 9.51 5.44
C GLU A 247 -29.60 8.23 6.26
N ALA A 248 -28.52 7.63 6.77
CA ALA A 248 -28.60 6.44 7.62
C ALA A 248 -29.26 6.70 8.99
N LEU A 249 -29.18 7.94 9.50
CA LEU A 249 -29.80 8.33 10.77
C LEU A 249 -31.27 8.73 10.64
N GLN A 250 -31.72 9.09 9.43
CA GLN A 250 -33.10 9.45 9.12
C GLN A 250 -33.99 8.24 8.76
N GLN A 251 -33.41 7.06 8.54
CA GLN A 251 -34.11 5.78 8.31
C GLN A 251 -34.50 5.06 9.62
#